data_AF-A0A370H2V1-F1
#
_entry.id   AF-A0A370H2V1-F1
#
_cell.length_a   1.000
_cell.length_b   1.000
_cell.length_c   1.000
_cell.angle_alpha   90.00
_cell.angle_beta   90.00
_cell.angle_gamma   90.00
#
_symmetry.space_group_name_H-M   'P 1'
#
loop_
_entity.id
_entity.type
_entity.pdbx_description
1 polymer ?
#
loop_
_entity_poly.entity_id
_entity_poly.type
_entity_poly.pdbx_seq_one_letter_code
_entity_poly.pdbx_strand_id
1 'polypeptide(L)'
;MTAHPDDVTVLVAHEPPLLSALPDAAAAQRAADGYRDAYASKGFGAGMAFIAMTSWEGEFTDDYFAAPAADPAAFGLPTEDDGSPDDPLLSKRSRPVVNYRPDIEALTAAPTRIVLGYGEESTGTVTARTTMAIAARLGHKPVLFPSHHGGFTGPESGYPGQPEAFAHVLHETLDTVS
;
A
#
# COMPACT_ATOMS: atom_id res chain seq x y z
N MET A 1 14.28 11.57 -6.09
CA MET A 1 13.80 12.96 -6.08
C MET A 1 14.60 13.85 -5.13
N THR A 2 14.62 13.67 -3.81
CA THR A 2 15.33 14.62 -2.91
C THR A 2 16.86 14.58 -3.09
N ALA A 3 17.44 13.42 -3.38
CA ALA A 3 18.85 13.28 -3.73
C ALA A 3 19.19 13.64 -5.18
N HIS A 4 18.17 13.71 -6.04
CA HIS A 4 18.29 13.95 -7.50
C HIS A 4 17.11 14.84 -7.95
N PRO A 5 17.10 16.13 -7.56
CA PRO A 5 15.93 17.00 -7.70
C PRO A 5 15.58 17.33 -9.16
N ASP A 6 16.54 17.23 -10.07
CA ASP A 6 16.36 17.53 -11.49
C ASP A 6 15.84 16.34 -12.33
N ASP A 7 15.82 15.13 -11.76
CA ASP A 7 15.45 13.90 -12.48
C ASP A 7 13.94 13.64 -12.50
N VAL A 8 13.19 14.21 -11.55
CA VAL A 8 11.75 13.95 -11.38
C VAL A 8 11.00 15.26 -11.23
N THR A 9 10.22 15.61 -12.25
CA THR A 9 9.37 16.80 -12.26
C THR A 9 8.06 16.58 -11.49
N VAL A 10 7.41 15.43 -11.72
CA VAL A 10 6.16 15.04 -11.07
C VAL A 10 6.29 13.60 -10.57
N LEU A 11 5.94 13.38 -9.30
CA LEU A 11 5.83 12.06 -8.68
C LEU A 11 4.37 11.80 -8.33
N VAL A 12 3.76 10.78 -8.94
CA VAL A 12 2.46 10.26 -8.51
C VAL A 12 2.69 9.02 -7.66
N ALA A 13 2.51 9.14 -6.35
CA ALA A 13 2.56 8.04 -5.41
C ALA A 13 1.13 7.53 -5.16
N HIS A 14 0.73 6.51 -5.91
CA HIS A 14 -0.53 5.78 -5.73
C HIS A 14 -0.38 4.76 -4.60
N GLU A 15 -1.14 4.95 -3.52
CA GLU A 15 -1.22 4.05 -2.37
C GLU A 15 0.15 3.61 -1.78
N PRO A 16 1.05 4.55 -1.44
CA PRO A 16 2.35 4.20 -0.91
C PRO A 16 2.20 3.48 0.45
N PRO A 17 2.83 2.31 0.66
CA PRO A 17 2.62 1.46 1.84
C PRO A 17 3.41 1.95 3.07
N LEU A 18 3.29 3.23 3.40
CA LEU A 18 4.04 3.92 4.44
C LEU A 18 3.40 3.74 5.82
N LEU A 19 3.47 2.54 6.39
CA LEU A 19 2.88 2.26 7.72
C LEU A 19 3.42 3.21 8.80
N SER A 20 4.66 3.68 8.65
CA SER A 20 5.29 4.65 9.56
C SER A 20 4.59 6.02 9.62
N ALA A 21 3.71 6.33 8.67
CA ALA A 21 2.94 7.58 8.65
C ALA A 21 1.66 7.49 9.49
N LEU A 22 1.18 6.28 9.80
CA LEU A 22 -0.09 6.08 10.49
C LEU A 22 -0.04 6.48 11.97
N PRO A 23 -1.16 6.94 12.56
CA PRO A 23 -1.24 7.21 14.00
C PRO A 23 -1.07 5.93 14.85
N ASP A 24 -1.52 4.78 14.35
CA ASP A 24 -1.39 3.44 14.94
C ASP A 24 -0.19 2.66 14.35
N ALA A 25 0.87 3.34 13.91
CA ALA A 25 2.00 2.73 13.20
C ALA A 25 2.60 1.49 13.90
N ALA A 26 2.65 1.47 15.24
CA ALA A 26 3.13 0.30 15.99
C ALA A 26 2.21 -0.92 15.81
N ALA A 27 0.89 -0.71 15.81
CA ALA A 27 -0.08 -1.78 15.59
C ALA A 27 -0.10 -2.22 14.12
N ALA A 28 -0.02 -1.28 13.17
CA ALA A 28 0.12 -1.60 11.75
C ALA A 28 1.39 -2.42 11.47
N GLN A 29 2.51 -2.08 12.12
CA GLN A 29 3.74 -2.86 12.03
C GLN A 29 3.56 -4.26 12.62
N ARG A 30 2.91 -4.39 13.77
CA ARG A 30 2.59 -5.70 14.37
C ARG A 30 1.71 -6.55 13.45
N ALA A 31 0.71 -5.95 12.80
CA ALA A 31 -0.13 -6.63 11.82
C ALA A 31 0.70 -7.11 10.61
N ALA A 32 1.64 -6.27 10.14
CA ALA A 32 2.54 -6.64 9.06
C ALA A 32 3.52 -7.76 9.44
N ASP A 33 4.01 -7.76 10.67
CA ASP A 33 4.86 -8.85 11.18
C ASP A 33 4.05 -10.17 11.26
N GLY A 34 2.75 -10.10 11.55
CA GLY A 34 1.86 -11.27 11.57
C GLY A 34 1.79 -12.05 10.25
N TYR A 35 1.61 -11.39 9.10
CA TYR A 35 1.61 -12.11 7.81
C TYR A 35 2.99 -12.66 7.45
N ARG A 36 4.07 -12.01 7.90
CA ARG A 36 5.44 -12.47 7.67
C ARG A 36 5.77 -13.70 8.49
N ASP A 37 5.30 -13.74 9.73
CA ASP A 37 5.41 -14.91 10.59
C ASP A 37 4.58 -16.07 10.01
N ALA A 38 3.40 -15.78 9.45
CA ALA A 38 2.60 -16.78 8.75
C ALA A 38 3.33 -17.31 7.51
N TYR A 39 3.92 -16.44 6.69
CA TYR A 39 4.75 -16.83 5.55
C TYR A 39 5.94 -17.69 5.97
N ALA A 40 6.70 -17.27 6.98
CA ALA A 40 7.89 -17.97 7.44
C ALA A 40 7.59 -19.34 8.07
N SER A 41 6.36 -19.56 8.57
CA SER A 41 5.98 -20.80 9.24
C SER A 41 5.14 -21.75 8.38
N LYS A 42 4.44 -21.24 7.37
CA LYS A 42 3.42 -21.99 6.61
C LYS A 42 3.48 -21.73 5.09
N GLY A 43 4.46 -20.97 4.60
CA GLY A 43 4.70 -20.74 3.18
C GLY A 43 3.81 -19.70 2.51
N PHE A 44 3.91 -19.64 1.18
CA PHE A 44 3.36 -18.56 0.34
C PHE A 44 1.90 -18.22 0.63
N GLY A 45 1.00 -19.20 0.63
CA GLY A 45 -0.43 -18.93 0.77
C GLY A 45 -0.77 -18.29 2.11
N ALA A 46 -0.20 -18.80 3.21
CA ALA A 46 -0.38 -18.22 4.54
C ALA A 46 0.16 -16.79 4.64
N GLY A 47 1.25 -16.49 3.93
CA GLY A 47 1.76 -15.13 3.79
C GLY A 47 0.84 -14.23 2.96
N MET A 48 0.38 -14.71 1.81
CA MET A 48 -0.54 -13.99 0.92
C MET A 48 -1.92 -13.74 1.53
N ALA A 49 -2.31 -14.50 2.56
CA ALA A 49 -3.48 -14.18 3.37
C ALA A 49 -3.38 -12.82 4.09
N PHE A 50 -2.25 -12.08 3.95
CA PHE A 50 -2.18 -10.64 4.24
C PHE A 50 -3.25 -9.83 3.49
N ILE A 51 -3.86 -10.36 2.42
CA ILE A 51 -5.04 -9.76 1.78
C ILE A 51 -6.06 -9.34 2.85
N ALA A 52 -6.32 -10.18 3.87
CA ALA A 52 -7.20 -9.85 4.99
C ALA A 52 -6.73 -8.63 5.79
N MET A 53 -5.41 -8.49 6.01
CA MET A 53 -4.82 -7.33 6.67
C MET A 53 -5.01 -6.06 5.85
N THR A 54 -4.78 -6.12 4.54
CA THR A 54 -4.98 -4.96 3.66
C THR A 54 -6.43 -4.64 3.39
N SER A 55 -7.34 -5.61 3.51
CA SER A 55 -8.79 -5.38 3.42
C SER A 55 -9.41 -4.90 4.73
N TRP A 56 -8.65 -4.85 5.83
CA TRP A 56 -9.16 -4.33 7.10
C TRP A 56 -9.41 -2.83 7.01
N GLU A 57 -10.65 -2.42 7.32
CA GLU A 57 -11.03 -1.01 7.41
C GLU A 57 -10.78 -0.47 8.81
N GLY A 58 -10.07 0.66 8.89
CA GLY A 58 -9.77 1.35 10.14
C GLY A 58 -8.44 0.96 10.77
N GLU A 59 -8.26 1.39 12.02
CA GLU A 59 -7.03 1.14 12.80
C GLU A 59 -6.89 -0.33 13.19
N PHE A 60 -5.64 -0.77 13.37
CA PHE A 60 -5.34 -2.09 13.90
C PHE A 60 -5.51 -2.09 15.42
N THR A 61 -6.74 -2.29 15.88
CA THR A 61 -7.11 -2.34 17.30
C THR A 61 -7.05 -3.78 17.85
N ASP A 62 -7.40 -3.95 19.13
CA ASP A 62 -7.57 -5.28 19.72
C ASP A 62 -8.58 -6.13 18.96
N ASP A 63 -9.59 -5.53 18.32
CA ASP A 63 -10.57 -6.26 17.50
C ASP A 63 -9.91 -6.94 16.30
N TYR A 64 -8.96 -6.25 15.63
CA TYR A 64 -8.17 -6.86 14.56
C TYR A 64 -7.35 -8.05 15.06
N PHE A 65 -6.70 -7.90 16.22
CA PHE A 65 -5.83 -8.95 16.76
C PHE A 65 -6.60 -10.09 17.44
N ALA A 66 -7.87 -9.90 17.77
CA ALA A 66 -8.77 -10.94 18.27
C ALA A 66 -9.40 -11.76 17.13
N ALA A 67 -9.39 -11.25 15.89
CA ALA A 67 -9.89 -11.96 14.73
C ALA A 67 -9.08 -13.26 14.48
N PRO A 68 -9.71 -14.34 14.00
CA PRO A 68 -8.99 -15.54 13.62
C PRO A 68 -7.99 -15.24 12.50
N ALA A 69 -6.87 -15.95 12.51
CA ALA A 69 -5.91 -15.86 11.41
C ALA A 69 -6.61 -16.17 10.07
N ALA A 70 -6.30 -15.38 9.05
CA ALA A 70 -6.87 -15.54 7.72
C ALA A 70 -6.55 -16.92 7.13
N ASP A 71 -7.58 -17.61 6.64
CA ASP A 71 -7.43 -18.89 5.95
C ASP A 71 -7.05 -18.63 4.48
N PRO A 72 -5.87 -19.06 4.00
CA PRO A 72 -5.50 -18.88 2.59
C PRO A 72 -6.50 -19.50 1.61
N ALA A 73 -7.17 -20.60 1.98
CA ALA A 73 -8.17 -21.23 1.13
C ALA A 73 -9.37 -20.31 0.85
N ALA A 74 -9.70 -19.39 1.77
CA ALA A 74 -10.78 -18.42 1.58
C ALA A 74 -10.49 -17.43 0.43
N PHE A 75 -9.22 -17.28 0.05
CA PHE A 75 -8.77 -16.43 -1.06
C PHE A 75 -8.37 -17.24 -2.30
N GLY A 76 -8.65 -18.56 -2.31
CA GLY A 76 -8.21 -19.44 -3.40
C GLY A 76 -6.70 -19.66 -3.46
N LEU A 77 -5.99 -19.42 -2.35
CA LEU A 77 -4.54 -19.60 -2.25
C LEU A 77 -4.19 -21.03 -1.78
N PRO A 78 -2.98 -21.53 -2.09
CA PRO A 78 -2.48 -22.79 -1.55
C PRO A 78 -2.47 -22.79 -0.01
N THR A 79 -2.72 -23.93 0.62
CA THR A 79 -2.67 -24.08 2.09
C THR A 79 -1.36 -24.68 2.59
N GLU A 80 -0.61 -25.27 1.66
CA GLU A 80 0.60 -26.01 1.87
C GLU A 80 1.82 -25.10 1.73
N ASP A 81 2.84 -25.38 2.53
CA ASP A 81 4.12 -24.70 2.43
C ASP A 81 4.82 -25.11 1.13
N ASP A 82 5.06 -24.14 0.25
CA ASP A 82 5.76 -24.32 -1.01
C ASP A 82 7.28 -24.38 -0.85
N GLY A 83 7.79 -24.15 0.37
CA GLY A 83 9.20 -24.22 0.73
C GLY A 83 10.04 -23.09 0.12
N SER A 84 9.41 -22.06 -0.44
CA SER A 84 10.10 -20.91 -1.03
C SER A 84 10.34 -19.85 0.04
N PRO A 85 11.59 -19.57 0.46
CA PRO A 85 11.86 -18.68 1.60
C PRO A 85 12.07 -17.20 1.21
N ASP A 86 12.04 -16.87 -0.08
CA ASP A 86 12.63 -15.65 -0.63
C ASP A 86 11.66 -14.82 -1.49
N ASP A 87 10.35 -15.00 -1.29
CA ASP A 87 9.31 -14.22 -1.96
C ASP A 87 9.58 -12.71 -1.77
N PRO A 88 9.65 -11.91 -2.85
CA PRO A 88 10.01 -10.50 -2.76
C PRO A 88 9.07 -9.65 -1.88
N LEU A 89 7.78 -10.00 -1.85
CA LEU A 89 6.75 -9.28 -1.11
C LEU A 89 6.70 -9.72 0.35
N LEU A 90 6.72 -11.03 0.59
CA LEU A 90 6.45 -11.61 1.91
C LEU A 90 7.71 -11.75 2.77
N SER A 91 8.89 -11.88 2.14
CA SER A 91 10.14 -12.03 2.87
C SER A 91 10.65 -10.71 3.46
N LYS A 92 11.81 -10.79 4.14
CA LYS A 92 12.53 -9.63 4.66
C LYS A 92 12.87 -8.57 3.60
N ARG A 93 12.79 -8.90 2.30
CA ARG A 93 13.10 -8.01 1.17
C ARG A 93 12.16 -6.80 1.09
N SER A 94 10.89 -6.95 1.48
CA SER A 94 9.93 -5.83 1.49
C SER A 94 10.06 -4.91 2.72
N ARG A 95 10.78 -5.33 3.77
CA ARG A 95 10.89 -4.57 5.04
C ARG A 95 11.34 -3.12 4.84
N PRO A 96 12.38 -2.82 4.05
CA PRO A 96 12.82 -1.44 3.88
C PRO A 96 11.76 -0.53 3.27
N VAL A 97 10.88 -1.06 2.41
CA VAL A 97 9.80 -0.30 1.77
C VAL A 97 8.74 0.08 2.80
N VAL A 98 8.24 -0.91 3.55
CA VAL A 98 7.16 -0.72 4.53
C VAL A 98 7.61 0.09 5.75
N ASN A 99 8.88 -0.06 6.13
CA ASN A 99 9.48 0.63 7.28
C ASN A 99 10.06 2.00 6.92
N TYR A 100 9.97 2.41 5.64
CA TYR A 100 10.53 3.67 5.19
C TYR A 100 9.89 4.84 5.96
N ARG A 101 10.73 5.76 6.45
CA ARG A 101 10.29 6.98 7.11
C ARG A 101 10.60 8.15 6.19
N PRO A 102 9.58 8.78 5.59
CA PRO A 102 9.82 9.91 4.72
C PRO A 102 10.34 11.11 5.52
N ASP A 103 11.40 11.73 5.00
CA ASP A 103 11.86 13.05 5.43
C ASP A 103 10.91 14.11 4.87
N ILE A 104 9.98 14.57 5.70
CA ILE A 104 8.93 15.50 5.28
C ILE A 104 9.51 16.85 4.88
N GLU A 105 10.52 17.34 5.61
CA GLU A 105 11.13 18.63 5.30
C GLU A 105 11.83 18.58 3.93
N ALA A 106 12.60 17.52 3.68
CA ALA A 106 13.25 17.34 2.38
C ALA A 106 12.24 17.16 1.24
N LEU A 107 11.13 16.45 1.47
CA LEU A 107 10.07 16.29 0.47
C LEU A 107 9.36 17.61 0.17
N THR A 108 9.07 18.42 1.20
CA THR A 108 8.44 19.73 1.04
C THR A 108 9.37 20.75 0.36
N ALA A 109 10.69 20.67 0.61
CA ALA A 109 11.68 21.56 0.00
C ALA A 109 12.03 21.19 -1.45
N ALA A 110 11.69 19.98 -1.91
CA ALA A 110 12.01 19.53 -3.24
C ALA A 110 11.19 20.28 -4.32
N PRO A 111 11.77 20.58 -5.49
CA PRO A 111 11.04 21.20 -6.60
C PRO A 111 10.06 20.22 -7.29
N THR A 112 10.17 18.93 -7.00
CA THR A 112 9.28 17.89 -7.53
C THR A 112 7.86 18.11 -7.05
N ARG A 113 6.90 18.14 -7.98
CA ARG A 113 5.47 18.11 -7.64
C ARG A 113 5.08 16.72 -7.17
N ILE A 114 4.76 16.57 -5.89
CA ILE A 114 4.32 15.30 -5.31
C ILE A 114 2.79 15.25 -5.34
N VAL A 115 2.25 14.20 -5.96
CA VAL A 115 0.82 13.87 -5.94
C VAL A 115 0.64 12.54 -5.25
N LEU A 116 -0.33 12.49 -4.34
CA LEU A 116 -0.69 11.29 -3.58
C LEU A 116 -2.06 10.80 -4.06
N GLY A 117 -2.13 9.54 -4.44
CA GLY A 117 -3.33 8.89 -4.99
C GLY A 117 -3.82 7.75 -4.13
N TYR A 118 -5.13 7.49 -4.14
CA TYR A 118 -5.72 6.27 -3.59
C TYR A 118 -6.98 5.89 -4.36
N GLY A 119 -7.29 4.59 -4.39
CA GLY A 119 -8.48 4.04 -5.04
C GLY A 119 -9.75 4.29 -4.21
N GLU A 120 -10.87 4.52 -4.87
CA GLU A 120 -12.18 4.70 -4.23
C GLU A 120 -12.58 3.51 -3.36
N GLU A 121 -12.35 2.29 -3.86
CA GLU A 121 -12.69 1.04 -3.16
C GLU A 121 -11.68 0.71 -2.05
N SER A 122 -10.53 1.37 -2.02
CA SER A 122 -9.55 1.27 -0.93
C SER A 122 -9.92 2.15 0.28
N THR A 123 -10.98 2.95 0.21
CA THR A 123 -11.34 3.88 1.29
C THR A 123 -11.44 3.17 2.65
N GLY A 124 -10.76 3.71 3.67
CA GLY A 124 -10.75 3.14 5.01
C GLY A 124 -9.71 2.02 5.22
N THR A 125 -9.22 1.40 4.15
CA THR A 125 -8.16 0.38 4.24
C THR A 125 -6.80 0.98 4.54
N VAL A 126 -5.84 0.13 4.94
CA VAL A 126 -4.48 0.56 5.33
C VAL A 126 -3.79 1.41 4.25
N THR A 127 -3.96 1.09 2.97
CA THR A 127 -3.28 1.79 1.88
C THR A 127 -3.86 3.19 1.63
N ALA A 128 -5.18 3.36 1.70
CA ALA A 128 -5.79 4.69 1.69
C ALA A 128 -5.41 5.48 2.94
N ARG A 129 -5.38 4.83 4.12
CA ARG A 129 -4.99 5.46 5.39
C ARG A 129 -3.54 5.97 5.34
N THR A 130 -2.60 5.22 4.78
CA THR A 130 -1.20 5.67 4.62
C THR A 130 -1.11 6.84 3.65
N THR A 131 -1.82 6.81 2.52
CA THR A 131 -1.91 7.95 1.58
C THR A 131 -2.41 9.21 2.26
N MET A 132 -3.51 9.11 3.02
CA MET A 132 -4.10 10.25 3.73
C MET A 132 -3.14 10.82 4.78
N ALA A 133 -2.48 9.94 5.54
CA ALA A 133 -1.57 10.35 6.61
C ALA A 133 -0.34 11.09 6.05
N ILE A 134 0.28 10.59 4.97
CA ILE A 134 1.41 11.29 4.35
C ILE A 134 0.98 12.59 3.65
N ALA A 135 -0.21 12.62 3.04
CA ALA A 135 -0.75 13.84 2.44
C ALA A 135 -0.98 14.94 3.47
N ALA A 136 -1.55 14.60 4.63
CA ALA A 136 -1.74 15.55 5.72
C ALA A 136 -0.40 16.15 6.20
N ARG A 137 0.65 15.33 6.30
CA ARG A 137 2.00 15.79 6.70
C ARG A 137 2.65 16.71 5.66
N LEU A 138 2.36 16.51 4.38
CA LEU A 138 2.85 17.37 3.29
C LEU A 138 1.94 18.58 3.00
N GLY A 139 0.77 18.66 3.64
CA GLY A 139 -0.22 19.70 3.35
C GLY A 139 -0.86 19.55 1.96
N HIS A 140 -1.01 18.32 1.48
CA HIS A 140 -1.57 18.00 0.16
C HIS A 140 -2.97 17.40 0.29
N LYS A 141 -3.81 17.63 -0.73
CA LYS A 141 -5.07 16.91 -0.90
C LYS A 141 -4.83 15.70 -1.83
N PRO A 142 -5.10 14.46 -1.38
CA PRO A 142 -4.99 13.30 -2.24
C PRO A 142 -5.96 13.33 -3.43
N VAL A 143 -5.55 12.70 -4.52
CA VAL A 143 -6.37 12.43 -5.70
C VAL A 143 -7.06 11.08 -5.53
N LEU A 144 -8.37 11.04 -5.80
CA LEU A 144 -9.15 9.82 -5.82
C LEU A 144 -9.02 9.18 -7.21
N PHE A 145 -8.58 7.94 -7.25
CA PHE A 145 -8.52 7.12 -8.46
C PHE A 145 -9.71 6.15 -8.51
N PRO A 146 -10.25 5.84 -9.70
CA PRO A 146 -11.29 4.83 -9.85
C PRO A 146 -10.82 3.44 -9.39
N SER A 147 -11.78 2.66 -8.90
CA SER A 147 -11.59 1.29 -8.45
C SER A 147 -10.67 1.12 -7.22
N HIS A 148 -9.96 0.01 -7.12
CA HIS A 148 -9.24 -0.46 -5.93
C HIS A 148 -7.71 -0.19 -6.00
N HIS A 149 -6.95 -0.76 -5.06
CA HIS A 149 -5.48 -0.68 -4.98
C HIS A 149 -4.78 -0.96 -6.32
N GLY A 150 -5.29 -1.95 -7.05
CA GLY A 150 -4.84 -2.38 -8.37
C GLY A 150 -5.68 -1.83 -9.53
N GLY A 151 -6.40 -0.71 -9.37
CA GLY A 151 -7.36 -0.20 -10.36
C GLY A 151 -6.80 0.07 -11.77
N PHE A 152 -5.48 0.08 -11.92
CA PHE A 152 -4.76 0.19 -13.19
C PHE A 152 -4.61 -1.13 -13.97
N THR A 153 -5.05 -2.26 -13.43
CA THR A 153 -4.94 -3.58 -14.08
C THR A 153 -6.13 -3.87 -14.99
N GLY A 154 -5.90 -4.63 -16.06
CA GLY A 154 -6.93 -5.10 -16.97
C GLY A 154 -7.67 -6.36 -16.49
N PRO A 155 -8.74 -6.77 -17.21
CA PRO A 155 -9.55 -7.95 -16.89
C PRO A 155 -8.76 -9.27 -16.80
N GLU A 156 -7.62 -9.35 -17.48
CA GLU A 156 -6.73 -10.52 -17.53
C GLU A 156 -5.90 -10.74 -16.26
N SER A 157 -5.84 -9.75 -15.35
CA SER A 157 -4.94 -9.77 -14.19
C SER A 157 -5.40 -10.68 -13.03
N GLY A 158 -6.63 -11.19 -13.08
CA GLY A 158 -7.26 -11.91 -11.95
C GLY A 158 -7.71 -10.99 -10.80
N TYR A 159 -7.37 -9.70 -10.85
CA TYR A 159 -7.85 -8.66 -9.94
C TYR A 159 -8.28 -7.45 -10.78
N PRO A 160 -9.43 -7.54 -11.48
CA PRO A 160 -9.79 -6.63 -12.56
C PRO A 160 -10.14 -5.23 -12.06
N GLY A 161 -9.35 -4.24 -12.47
CA GLY A 161 -9.59 -2.82 -12.19
C GLY A 161 -10.37 -2.09 -13.29
N GLN A 162 -10.18 -0.77 -13.34
CA GLN A 162 -10.76 0.14 -14.35
C GLN A 162 -9.65 0.95 -15.03
N PRO A 163 -8.80 0.31 -15.87
CA PRO A 163 -7.54 0.91 -16.33
C PRO A 163 -7.75 2.16 -17.18
N GLU A 164 -8.80 2.23 -18.01
CA GLU A 164 -9.11 3.43 -18.81
C GLU A 164 -9.50 4.62 -17.94
N ALA A 165 -10.33 4.39 -16.92
CA ALA A 165 -10.76 5.44 -15.99
C ALA A 165 -9.58 5.89 -15.10
N PHE A 166 -8.77 4.94 -14.63
CA PHE A 166 -7.53 5.22 -13.91
C PHE A 166 -6.57 6.08 -14.75
N ALA A 167 -6.34 5.69 -16.01
CA ALA A 167 -5.47 6.42 -16.92
C ALA A 167 -5.97 7.84 -17.19
N HIS A 168 -7.28 8.04 -17.31
CA HIS A 168 -7.87 9.37 -17.48
C HIS A 168 -7.53 10.29 -16.30
N VAL A 169 -7.76 9.86 -15.06
CA VAL A 169 -7.41 10.63 -13.86
C VAL A 169 -5.90 10.85 -13.74
N LEU A 170 -5.09 9.86 -14.13
CA LEU A 170 -3.64 9.99 -14.15
C LEU A 170 -3.18 11.07 -15.15
N HIS A 171 -3.75 11.11 -16.35
CA HIS A 171 -3.46 12.13 -17.35
C HIS A 171 -3.83 13.53 -16.85
N GLU A 172 -5.04 13.72 -16.32
CA GLU A 172 -5.45 15.01 -15.74
C GLU A 172 -4.52 15.44 -14.58
N THR A 173 -4.11 14.48 -13.76
CA THR A 173 -3.18 14.70 -12.66
C THR A 173 -1.83 15.20 -13.17
N LEU A 174 -1.28 14.58 -14.22
CA LEU A 174 0.02 14.94 -14.79
C LEU A 174 -0.02 16.28 -15.53
N ASP A 175 -1.13 16.57 -16.23
CA ASP A 175 -1.29 17.78 -17.06
C ASP A 175 -1.58 19.04 -16.24
N THR A 176 -1.98 18.89 -14.97
CA THR A 176 -2.20 20.03 -14.07
C THR A 176 -0.87 20.75 -13.78
N VAL A 177 -0.70 21.95 -14.34
CA VAL A 177 0.43 22.83 -14.05
C VAL A 177 0.19 23.55 -12.72
N SER A 178 1.14 23.41 -11.78
CA SER A 178 1.16 24.12 -10.50
C SER A 178 1.67 25.56 -10.64
#